data_AF-A0AA41DRA9-F1
#
_entry.id   AF-A0AA41DRA9-F1
#
_cell.length_a   1.000
_cell.length_b   1.000
_cell.length_c   1.000
_cell.angle_alpha   90.00
_cell.angle_beta   90.00
_cell.angle_gamma   90.00
#
_symmetry.space_group_name_H-M   'P 1'
#
loop_
_entity.id
_entity.type
_entity.pdbx_description
1 polymer ?
#
loop_
_entity_poly.entity_id
_entity_poly.type
_entity_poly.pdbx_seq_one_letter_code
_entity_poly.pdbx_strand_id
1 'polypeptide(L)'
;MAFCNQSKFANAVFGQELHRRLAETGSPVRSVLAHPGYSATGPRTSAPVGMVRMLFGRVPRPLARSAERGALPRLYAAADPGVRGGGFIGPDGPGELRGGPKRGRLSPAAADAATGRSLWELSERLTGVGFPPGPATG
;
A
#
# COMPACT_ATOMS: atom_id res chain seq x y z
N MET A 1 -16.52 8.62 -3.92
CA MET A 1 -15.52 7.92 -3.08
C MET A 1 -14.85 6.70 -3.74
N ALA A 2 -15.27 6.25 -4.94
CA ALA A 2 -14.75 5.01 -5.55
C ALA A 2 -13.31 5.10 -6.10
N PHE A 3 -12.95 6.21 -6.75
CA PHE A 3 -11.69 6.30 -7.51
C PHE A 3 -10.41 6.21 -6.66
N CYS A 4 -10.34 6.90 -5.51
CA CYS A 4 -9.16 6.83 -4.64
C CYS A 4 -8.96 5.41 -4.09
N ASN A 5 -10.05 4.74 -3.71
CA ASN A 5 -10.01 3.35 -3.22
C ASN A 5 -9.57 2.39 -4.33
N GLN A 6 -10.05 2.57 -5.57
CA GLN A 6 -9.63 1.77 -6.72
C GLN A 6 -8.14 1.91 -7.01
N SER A 7 -7.60 3.14 -7.04
CA SER A 7 -6.16 3.33 -7.27
C SER A 7 -5.30 2.75 -6.16
N LYS A 8 -5.72 2.85 -4.88
CA LYS A 8 -4.97 2.23 -3.76
C LYS A 8 -5.06 0.71 -3.77
N PHE A 9 -6.20 0.16 -4.15
CA PHE A 9 -6.35 -1.27 -4.38
C PHE A 9 -5.44 -1.75 -5.51
N ALA A 10 -5.40 -1.02 -6.65
CA ALA A 10 -4.51 -1.32 -7.75
C ALA A 10 -3.03 -1.30 -7.34
N ASN A 11 -2.60 -0.33 -6.52
CA ASN A 11 -1.22 -0.32 -5.98
C ASN A 11 -0.91 -1.57 -5.14
N ALA A 12 -1.87 -2.03 -4.34
CA ALA A 12 -1.70 -3.21 -3.51
C ALA A 12 -1.57 -4.48 -4.37
N VAL A 13 -2.47 -4.65 -5.33
CA VAL A 13 -2.43 -5.76 -6.31
C VAL A 13 -1.12 -5.72 -7.11
N PHE A 14 -0.73 -4.55 -7.62
CA PHE A 14 0.50 -4.36 -8.38
C PHE A 14 1.75 -4.74 -7.57
N GLY A 15 1.83 -4.29 -6.31
CA GLY A 15 2.97 -4.64 -5.45
C GLY A 15 3.08 -6.14 -5.17
N GLN A 16 1.96 -6.84 -5.00
CA GLN A 16 1.97 -8.30 -4.84
C GLN A 16 2.38 -9.01 -6.13
N GLU A 17 1.81 -8.63 -7.26
CA GLU A 17 2.14 -9.24 -8.55
C GLU A 17 3.59 -8.97 -8.96
N LEU A 18 4.12 -7.78 -8.68
CA LEU A 18 5.54 -7.48 -8.86
C LEU A 18 6.40 -8.41 -8.01
N HIS A 19 6.03 -8.67 -6.74
CA HIS A 19 6.79 -9.62 -5.91
C HIS A 19 6.77 -11.03 -6.51
N ARG A 20 5.61 -11.50 -7.00
CA ARG A 20 5.48 -12.83 -7.63
C ARG A 20 6.41 -12.96 -8.84
N ARG A 21 6.41 -11.98 -9.74
CA ARG A 21 7.26 -11.96 -10.94
C ARG A 21 8.76 -11.87 -10.62
N LEU A 22 9.12 -11.07 -9.61
CA LEU A 22 10.50 -11.01 -9.11
C LEU A 22 10.95 -12.35 -8.52
N ALA A 23 10.08 -13.03 -7.77
CA ALA A 23 10.37 -14.35 -7.21
C ALA A 23 10.51 -15.42 -8.31
N GLU A 24 9.65 -15.38 -9.34
CA GLU A 24 9.71 -16.30 -10.49
C GLU A 24 11.00 -16.16 -11.31
N THR A 25 11.60 -14.97 -11.33
CA THR A 25 12.89 -14.72 -12.00
C THR A 25 14.11 -14.93 -11.10
N GLY A 26 13.90 -15.32 -9.83
CA GLY A 26 14.99 -15.45 -8.84
C GLY A 26 15.64 -14.12 -8.46
N SER A 27 14.97 -12.98 -8.72
CA SER A 27 15.50 -11.65 -8.40
C SER A 27 15.67 -11.47 -6.89
N PRO A 28 16.78 -10.87 -6.42
CA PRO A 28 16.96 -10.52 -5.01
C PRO A 28 16.10 -9.31 -4.59
N VAL A 29 15.49 -8.59 -5.54
CA VAL A 29 14.67 -7.41 -5.28
C VAL A 29 13.36 -7.82 -4.61
N ARG A 30 12.96 -7.06 -3.58
CA ARG A 30 11.73 -7.28 -2.81
C ARG A 30 10.73 -6.17 -3.11
N SER A 31 9.52 -6.53 -3.52
CA SER A 31 8.38 -5.61 -3.49
C SER A 31 7.67 -5.74 -2.15
N VAL A 32 7.47 -4.61 -1.47
CA VAL A 32 6.85 -4.54 -0.13
C VAL A 32 5.88 -3.37 -0.12
N LEU A 33 4.68 -3.62 0.41
CA LEU A 33 3.64 -2.61 0.57
C LEU A 33 3.72 -2.00 1.96
N ALA A 34 3.51 -0.69 2.07
CA ALA A 34 3.43 0.00 3.36
C ALA A 34 2.38 1.12 3.34
N HIS A 35 1.62 1.27 4.43
CA HIS A 35 0.66 2.36 4.58
C HIS A 35 0.88 3.13 5.90
N PRO A 36 0.63 4.46 5.90
CA PRO A 36 0.93 5.32 7.06
C PRO A 36 -0.11 5.22 8.19
N GLY A 37 -1.12 4.35 8.06
CA GLY A 37 -2.36 4.43 8.85
C GLY A 37 -3.27 5.58 8.43
N TYR A 38 -4.18 5.98 9.31
CA TYR A 38 -5.05 7.12 9.08
C TYR A 38 -4.25 8.42 9.22
N SER A 39 -3.96 9.07 8.09
CA SER A 39 -3.32 10.38 8.06
C SER A 39 -4.39 11.44 7.85
N ALA A 40 -4.59 12.33 8.83
CA ALA A 40 -5.49 13.49 8.69
C ALA A 40 -4.99 14.55 7.68
N THR A 41 -4.05 14.19 6.80
CA THR A 41 -3.33 15.07 5.86
C THR A 41 -3.30 14.55 4.40
N GLY A 42 -4.10 13.55 4.02
CA GLY A 42 -4.37 13.26 2.59
C GLY A 42 -5.30 14.31 1.96
N PRO A 43 -5.32 14.48 0.61
CA PRO A 43 -6.04 15.58 -0.05
C PRO A 43 -7.50 15.65 0.40
N ARG A 44 -7.84 16.77 1.04
CA ARG A 44 -9.19 17.12 1.46
C ARG A 44 -9.94 17.67 0.25
N THR A 45 -10.24 16.82 -0.72
CA THR A 45 -11.11 17.19 -1.85
C THR A 45 -12.39 16.36 -1.78
N SER A 46 -13.45 17.06 -1.35
CA SER A 46 -14.87 16.68 -1.41
C SER A 46 -15.30 15.40 -0.66
N ALA A 47 -15.46 15.49 0.65
CA ALA A 47 -16.51 14.72 1.34
C ALA A 47 -17.59 15.73 1.81
N PRO A 48 -18.89 15.40 1.86
CA PRO A 48 -19.91 16.30 2.39
C PRO A 48 -19.66 16.46 3.89
N VAL A 49 -18.95 17.52 4.25
CA VAL A 49 -18.43 17.78 5.61
C VAL A 49 -19.54 18.27 6.55
N GLY A 50 -20.81 17.89 6.34
CA GLY A 50 -21.93 18.35 7.16
C GLY A 50 -22.01 17.59 8.49
N MET A 51 -22.24 16.28 8.41
CA MET A 51 -22.55 15.45 9.58
C MET A 51 -21.32 15.15 10.44
N VAL A 52 -20.16 14.89 9.80
CA VAL A 52 -18.89 14.65 10.49
C VAL A 52 -18.40 15.91 11.20
N ARG A 53 -18.64 17.09 10.63
CA ARG A 53 -18.27 18.37 11.26
C ARG A 53 -19.22 18.78 12.37
N MET A 54 -20.46 18.27 12.39
CA MET A 54 -21.41 18.50 13.48
C MET A 54 -21.09 17.62 14.70
N LEU A 55 -20.75 16.34 14.49
CA LEU A 55 -20.34 15.44 15.58
C LEU A 55 -18.90 15.68 16.07
N PHE A 56 -17.98 16.08 15.18
CA PHE A 56 -16.55 16.23 15.49
C PHE A 56 -16.04 17.68 15.33
N GLY A 57 -16.94 18.67 15.33
CA GLY A 57 -16.67 20.09 15.05
C GLY A 57 -15.75 20.82 16.03
N ARG A 58 -15.24 20.14 17.04
CA ARG A 58 -14.29 20.66 18.03
C ARG A 58 -13.19 19.67 18.35
N VAL A 59 -12.82 18.77 17.44
CA VAL A 59 -11.61 17.99 17.66
C VAL A 59 -10.42 18.89 17.35
N PRO A 60 -9.57 19.23 18.34
CA PRO A 60 -8.43 20.08 18.08
C PRO A 60 -7.50 19.40 17.06
N ARG A 61 -6.52 20.15 16.57
CA ARG A 61 -5.56 19.71 15.56
C ARG A 61 -4.60 18.55 15.94
N PRO A 62 -4.55 17.89 17.13
CA PRO A 62 -3.54 16.86 17.38
C PRO A 62 -3.95 15.42 17.02
N LEU A 63 -5.03 15.21 16.24
CA LEU A 63 -5.31 13.88 15.65
C LEU A 63 -4.53 13.61 14.34
N ALA A 64 -3.86 14.61 13.78
CA ALA A 64 -2.97 14.44 12.64
C ALA A 64 -1.61 13.90 13.12
N ARG A 65 -1.27 12.67 12.72
CA ARG A 65 0.06 12.09 12.94
C ARG A 65 1.13 13.02 12.35
N SER A 66 2.23 13.29 13.05
CA SER A 66 3.36 14.03 12.47
C SER A 66 3.87 13.32 11.22
N ALA A 67 4.40 14.07 10.24
CA ALA A 67 4.94 13.49 9.01
C ALA A 67 5.95 12.38 9.30
N GLU A 68 6.82 12.59 10.30
CA GLU A 68 7.79 11.63 10.81
C GLU A 68 7.13 10.31 11.25
N ARG A 69 6.11 10.39 12.11
CA ARG A 69 5.42 9.21 12.61
C ARG A 69 4.67 8.49 11.50
N GLY A 70 4.14 9.21 10.50
CA GLY A 70 3.48 8.61 9.33
C GLY A 70 4.45 7.93 8.35
N ALA A 71 5.73 8.33 8.37
CA ALA A 71 6.77 7.71 7.55
C ALA A 71 7.28 6.37 8.11
N LEU A 72 7.11 6.11 9.41
CA LEU A 72 7.65 4.93 10.09
C LEU A 72 7.33 3.60 9.38
N PRO A 73 6.09 3.29 8.94
CA PRO A 73 5.82 2.03 8.23
C PRO A 73 6.62 1.87 6.92
N ARG A 74 6.87 2.98 6.20
CA ARG A 74 7.65 2.94 4.95
C ARG A 74 9.14 2.79 5.23
N LEU A 75 9.67 3.50 6.22
CA LEU A 75 11.06 3.35 6.64
C LEU A 75 11.33 1.94 7.14
N TYR A 76 10.42 1.39 7.95
CA TYR A 76 10.49 0.00 8.39
C TYR A 76 10.49 -0.98 7.21
N ALA A 77 9.54 -0.84 6.28
CA ALA A 77 9.44 -1.70 5.11
C ALA A 77 10.69 -1.65 4.20
N ALA A 78 11.37 -0.50 4.15
CA ALA A 78 12.54 -0.29 3.30
C ALA A 78 13.86 -0.71 3.97
N ALA A 79 13.99 -0.57 5.29
CA ALA A 79 15.27 -0.66 5.99
C ALA A 79 15.42 -1.88 6.92
N ASP A 80 14.32 -2.47 7.41
CA ASP A 80 14.42 -3.60 8.33
C ASP A 80 14.84 -4.89 7.59
N PRO A 81 15.98 -5.52 7.98
CA PRO A 81 16.50 -6.71 7.29
C PRO A 81 15.56 -7.91 7.33
N GLY A 82 14.69 -7.98 8.35
CA GLY A 82 13.70 -9.03 8.56
C GLY A 82 12.46 -8.91 7.67
N VAL A 83 12.31 -7.81 6.93
CA VAL A 83 11.18 -7.61 6.01
C VAL A 83 11.30 -8.56 4.81
N ARG A 84 10.27 -9.39 4.66
CA ARG A 84 10.14 -10.33 3.54
C ARG A 84 9.42 -9.66 2.36
N GLY A 85 9.80 -10.06 1.14
CA GLY A 85 9.06 -9.70 -0.07
C GLY A 85 7.60 -10.13 0.00
N GLY A 86 6.72 -9.40 -0.69
CA GLY A 86 5.27 -9.57 -0.60
C GLY A 86 4.68 -9.09 0.73
N GLY A 87 5.48 -8.48 1.59
CA GLY A 87 5.03 -7.95 2.88
C GLY A 87 4.03 -6.80 2.72
N PHE A 88 3.17 -6.66 3.73
CA PHE A 88 2.26 -5.53 3.91
C PHE A 88 2.50 -4.97 5.32
N ILE A 89 3.02 -3.74 5.41
CA ILE A 89 3.41 -3.10 6.67
C ILE A 89 2.46 -1.97 7.00
N GLY A 90 1.91 -2.02 8.21
CA GLY A 90 0.94 -1.07 8.72
C GLY A 90 1.18 -0.74 10.19
N PRO A 91 0.46 0.24 10.74
CA PRO A 91 0.46 0.46 12.18
C PRO A 91 -0.18 -0.68 12.96
N ASP A 92 0.33 -0.99 14.15
CA ASP A 92 -0.13 -2.10 15.00
C ASP A 92 -1.34 -1.81 15.90
N GLY A 93 -1.82 -0.57 15.94
CA GLY A 93 -2.95 -0.17 16.77
C GLY A 93 -4.33 -0.49 16.17
N PRO A 94 -5.42 -0.16 16.88
CA PRO A 94 -6.77 -0.48 16.46
C PRO A 94 -7.10 0.02 15.05
N GLY A 95 -7.59 -0.89 14.20
CA GLY A 95 -7.94 -0.62 12.80
C GLY A 95 -6.76 -0.22 11.92
N GLU A 96 -5.52 -0.54 12.33
CA GLU A 96 -4.28 -0.10 11.68
C GLU A 96 -4.21 1.44 11.50
N LEU A 97 -4.93 2.18 12.36
CA LEU A 97 -5.06 3.64 12.25
C LEU A 97 -3.80 4.35 12.74
N ARG A 98 -3.19 3.83 13.81
CA ARG A 98 -2.01 4.40 14.49
C ARG A 98 -1.21 3.30 15.20
N GLY A 99 -0.03 3.62 15.73
CA GLY A 99 0.86 2.65 16.38
C GLY A 99 2.22 2.49 15.68
N GLY A 100 3.04 1.56 16.16
CA GLY A 100 4.34 1.20 15.60
C GLY A 100 4.21 0.39 14.30
N PRO A 101 5.25 0.30 13.47
CA PRO A 101 5.23 -0.51 12.26
C PRO A 101 5.13 -2.00 12.62
N LYS A 102 4.22 -2.72 11.96
CA LYS A 102 4.03 -4.16 12.10
C LYS A 102 3.59 -4.75 10.77
N ARG A 103 3.85 -6.04 10.59
CA ARG A 103 3.28 -6.81 9.50
C ARG A 103 1.75 -6.90 9.66
N GLY A 104 1.03 -6.29 8.72
CA GLY A 104 -0.42 -6.37 8.58
C GLY A 104 -0.86 -7.55 7.71
N ARG A 105 -2.18 -7.65 7.52
CA ARG A 105 -2.78 -8.65 6.62
C ARG A 105 -3.35 -7.95 5.40
N LEU A 106 -2.85 -8.30 4.22
CA LEU A 106 -3.42 -7.81 2.98
C LEU A 106 -4.82 -8.40 2.75
N SER A 107 -5.71 -7.64 2.11
CA SER A 107 -7.04 -8.16 1.78
C SER A 107 -6.91 -9.35 0.80
N PRO A 108 -7.77 -10.39 0.91
CA PRO A 108 -7.72 -11.54 0.01
C PRO A 108 -7.85 -11.15 -1.47
N ALA A 109 -8.69 -10.17 -1.78
CA ALA A 109 -8.85 -9.67 -3.15
C ALA A 109 -7.58 -9.01 -3.70
N ALA A 110 -6.80 -8.32 -2.86
CA ALA A 110 -5.53 -7.72 -3.30
C ALA A 110 -4.39 -8.75 -3.40
N ALA A 111 -4.52 -9.89 -2.74
CA ALA A 111 -3.59 -11.02 -2.80
C ALA A 111 -3.96 -12.07 -3.86
N ASP A 112 -5.09 -11.89 -4.57
CA ASP A 112 -5.55 -12.83 -5.57
C ASP A 112 -4.67 -12.79 -6.83
N ALA A 113 -4.13 -13.95 -7.21
CA ALA A 113 -3.18 -14.06 -8.31
C ALA A 113 -3.83 -13.80 -9.68
N ALA A 114 -5.12 -14.12 -9.85
CA ALA A 114 -5.83 -13.83 -11.10
C ALA A 114 -6.02 -12.32 -11.29
N THR A 115 -6.44 -11.63 -10.23
CA THR A 115 -6.54 -10.16 -10.18
C THR A 115 -5.19 -9.50 -10.44
N GLY A 116 -4.11 -10.03 -9.84
CA GLY A 116 -2.73 -9.63 -10.08
C GLY A 116 -2.35 -9.67 -11.57
N ARG A 117 -2.53 -10.83 -12.19
CA ARG A 117 -2.23 -11.03 -13.63
C ARG A 117 -3.04 -10.09 -14.52
N SER A 118 -4.35 -10.00 -14.32
CA SER A 118 -5.22 -9.16 -15.14
C SER A 118 -4.88 -7.68 -15.02
N LEU A 119 -4.59 -7.20 -13.80
CA LEU A 119 -4.16 -5.81 -13.60
C LEU A 119 -2.81 -5.55 -14.28
N TRP A 120 -1.88 -6.48 -14.19
CA TRP A 120 -0.55 -6.36 -14.81
C TRP A 120 -0.64 -6.25 -16.32
N GLU A 121 -1.31 -7.21 -16.97
CA GLU A 121 -1.48 -7.21 -18.43
C GLU A 121 -2.17 -5.93 -18.92
N LEU A 122 -3.19 -5.46 -18.20
CA LEU A 122 -3.84 -4.20 -18.52
C LEU A 122 -2.88 -3.02 -18.36
N SER A 123 -2.06 -3.00 -17.30
CA SER A 123 -1.07 -1.96 -17.06
C SER A 123 -0.01 -1.92 -18.17
N GLU A 124 0.52 -3.07 -18.59
CA GLU A 124 1.48 -3.15 -19.70
C GLU A 124 0.86 -2.65 -21.01
N ARG A 125 -0.38 -3.06 -21.33
CA ARG A 125 -1.09 -2.58 -22.53
C ARG A 125 -1.33 -1.07 -22.51
N LEU A 126 -1.73 -0.51 -21.38
CA LEU A 126 -2.06 0.92 -21.26
C LEU A 126 -0.82 1.81 -21.23
N THR A 127 0.30 1.31 -20.71
CA THR A 127 1.54 2.09 -20.56
C THR A 127 2.58 1.82 -21.63
N GLY A 128 2.48 0.70 -22.36
CA GLY A 128 3.49 0.25 -23.31
C GLY A 128 4.78 -0.26 -22.64
N VAL A 129 4.80 -0.40 -21.31
CA VAL A 129 5.96 -0.85 -20.54
C VAL A 129 5.75 -2.29 -20.10
N GLY A 130 6.62 -3.20 -20.53
CA GLY A 130 6.60 -4.62 -20.14
C GLY A 130 7.53 -4.94 -18.98
N PHE A 131 7.20 -5.97 -18.21
CA PHE A 131 8.13 -6.58 -17.25
C PHE A 131 9.27 -7.27 -18.02
N PRO A 132 10.53 -6.96 -17.72
CA PRO A 132 11.64 -7.56 -18.44
C PRO A 132 11.71 -9.07 -18.16
N PRO A 133 12.12 -9.88 -19.15
CA PRO A 133 12.41 -11.28 -18.90
C PRO A 133 13.52 -11.39 -17.85
N GLY A 134 13.43 -12.42 -16.99
CA GLY A 134 14.51 -12.74 -16.05
C GLY A 134 15.82 -13.06 -16.79
N PRO A 135 16.96 -13.07 -16.09
CA PRO A 135 18.21 -13.51 -16.69
C PRO A 135 18.03 -14.91 -17.29
N ALA A 136 18.42 -15.11 -18.54
CA ALA A 136 18.45 -16.43 -19.15
C ALA A 136 19.43 -17.28 -18.33
N THR A 137 18.91 -18.27 -17.61
CA THR A 137 19.72 -19.29 -16.96
C THR A 137 20.39 -20.09 -18.08
N GLY A 138 21.66 -19.77 -18.36
CA GLY A 138 22.57 -20.56 -19.19
C GLY A 138 23.39 -21.53 -18.34
#